data_AF-A0A0N4VYT8-F1
#
_entry.id   AF-A0A0N4VYT8-F1
#
_cell.length_a   1.000
_cell.length_b   1.000
_cell.length_c   1.000
_cell.angle_alpha   90.00
_cell.angle_beta   90.00
_cell.angle_gamma   90.00
#
_symmetry.space_group_name_H-M   'P 1'
#
loop_
_entity.id
_entity.type
_entity.pdbx_description
1 polymer ?
#
loop_
_entity_poly.entity_id
_entity_poly.type
_entity_poly.pdbx_seq_one_letter_code
_entity_poly.pdbx_strand_id
1 'polypeptide(L)' 'MYYAYSWCENKGKDSLITQLLTNPHSPASCRVDQVMQDIPEFGADFGCQMGQKMFPTPDVRCKVWVEN' A
#
# COMPACT_ATOMS: atom_id res chain seq x y z
N MET A 1 10.48 -2.49 6.21
CA MET A 1 11.41 -2.34 5.07
C MET A 1 11.51 -3.60 4.19
N TYR A 2 11.73 -4.80 4.74
CA TYR A 2 11.82 -6.04 3.95
C TYR A 2 10.60 -6.31 3.05
N TYR A 3 9.38 -6.11 3.57
CA TYR A 3 8.15 -6.26 2.78
C TYR A 3 8.15 -5.40 1.51
N ALA A 4 8.45 -4.10 1.63
CA ALA A 4 8.52 -3.20 0.48
C ALA A 4 9.58 -3.64 -0.52
N TYR A 5 10.74 -4.11 -0.04
CA TYR A 5 11.82 -4.61 -0.89
C TYR A 5 11.41 -5.85 -1.72
N SER A 6 10.62 -6.76 -1.16
CA SER A 6 10.12 -7.94 -1.89
C SER A 6 9.18 -7.60 -3.06
N TRP A 7 8.64 -6.37 -3.10
CA TRP A 7 7.78 -5.86 -4.17
C TRP A 7 8.47 -4.81 -5.05
N CYS A 8 9.79 -4.61 -4.91
CA CYS A 8 10.52 -3.70 -5.78
C CYS A 8 10.43 -4.16 -7.24
N GLU A 9 9.76 -3.37 -8.08
CA GLU A 9 9.52 -3.69 -9.49
C GLU A 9 9.49 -2.41 -10.33
N ASN A 10 9.91 -2.52 -11.59
CA ASN A 10 9.71 -1.51 -12.61
C ASN A 10 9.14 -2.18 -13.87
N LYS A 11 8.01 -1.68 -14.37
CA LYS A 11 7.35 -2.18 -15.58
C LYS A 11 7.28 -1.09 -16.66
N GLY A 12 7.51 -1.50 -17.91
CA GLY A 12 7.19 -0.67 -19.06
C GLY A 12 5.68 -0.40 -19.16
N LYS A 13 5.31 0.74 -19.75
CA LYS A 13 3.93 1.24 -19.81
C LYS A 13 2.95 0.21 -20.38
N ASP A 14 3.27 -0.43 -21.50
CA ASP A 14 2.37 -1.39 -22.15
C ASP A 14 2.19 -2.67 -21.33
N SER A 15 3.26 -3.11 -20.66
CA SER A 15 3.19 -4.24 -19.71
C SER A 15 2.34 -3.90 -18.49
N LEU A 16 2.47 -2.67 -17.96
CA LEU A 16 1.63 -2.20 -16.86
C LEU A 16 0.15 -2.11 -17.26
N ILE A 17 -0.16 -1.58 -18.46
CA ILE A 17 -1.53 -1.54 -18.98
C ILE A 17 -2.10 -2.96 -19.12
N THR A 18 -1.31 -3.87 -19.71
CA THR A 18 -1.72 -5.27 -19.86
C THR A 18 -2.01 -5.90 -18.50
N GLN A 19 -1.14 -5.69 -17.51
CA GLN A 19 -1.36 -6.18 -16.15
C GLN A 19 -2.65 -5.62 -15.55
N LEU A 20 -2.88 -4.30 -15.65
CA LEU A 20 -4.07 -3.65 -15.10
C LEU A 20 -5.37 -4.23 -15.65
N LEU A 21 -5.37 -4.69 -16.90
CA LEU A 21 -6.56 -5.24 -17.56
C LEU A 21 -6.75 -6.75 -17.36
N THR A 22 -5.67 -7.50 -17.11
CA THR A 22 -5.70 -8.98 -17.19
C THR A 22 -5.30 -9.69 -15.90
N ASN A 23 -4.56 -9.03 -15.00
CA ASN A 23 -4.09 -9.62 -13.76
C ASN A 23 -5.02 -9.18 -12.61
N PRO A 24 -5.55 -10.11 -11.80
CA PRO A 24 -6.38 -9.74 -10.65
C PRO A 24 -5.58 -9.04 -9.53
N HIS A 25 -4.25 -9.09 -9.56
CA HIS A 25 -3.39 -8.48 -8.56
C HIS A 25 -2.98 -7.07 -8.94
N SER A 26 -3.10 -6.15 -7.98
CA SER A 26 -2.66 -4.76 -8.11
C SER A 26 -1.17 -4.65 -8.47
N PRO A 27 -0.76 -3.57 -9.17
CA PRO A 27 0.64 -3.24 -9.39
C PRO A 27 1.44 -3.18 -8.09
N ALA A 28 2.73 -3.51 -8.16
CA ALA A 28 3.56 -3.67 -6.98
C ALA A 28 3.61 -2.42 -6.08
N SER A 29 3.67 -1.22 -6.66
CA SER A 29 3.61 0.05 -5.91
C SER A 29 2.31 0.20 -5.12
N CYS A 30 1.16 -0.12 -5.72
CA CYS A 30 -0.13 -0.10 -5.04
C CYS A 30 -0.23 -1.17 -3.95
N ARG A 31 0.40 -2.34 -4.14
CA ARG A 31 0.44 -3.39 -3.12
C ARG A 31 1.19 -2.96 -1.86
N VAL A 32 2.23 -2.15 -2.02
CA VAL A 32 2.98 -1.61 -0.88
C VAL A 32 2.25 -0.41 -0.30
N ASP A 33 2.08 0.66 -1.08
CA ASP A 33 1.62 1.94 -0.52
C ASP A 33 0.20 1.90 0.01
N GLN A 34 -0.72 1.15 -0.63
CA GLN A 34 -2.11 1.11 -0.18
C GLN A 34 -2.26 0.28 1.11
N VAL A 35 -1.57 -0.85 1.20
CA VAL A 35 -1.63 -1.72 2.39
C VAL A 35 -1.02 -1.01 3.60
N MET A 36 0.11 -0.31 3.43
CA MET A 36 0.77 0.35 4.56
C MET A 36 -0.02 1.55 5.10
N GLN A 37 -0.93 2.15 4.32
CA GLN A 37 -1.84 3.19 4.79
C GLN A 37 -2.87 2.68 5.81
N ASP A 38 -3.25 1.41 5.71
CA ASP A 38 -4.26 0.78 6.57
C ASP A 38 -3.67 0.21 7.87
N ILE A 39 -2.35 0.23 8.03
CA ILE A 39 -1.62 -0.26 9.21
C ILE A 39 -1.14 0.92 10.05
N PRO A 40 -1.83 1.28 11.16
CA PRO A 40 -1.47 2.42 12.01
C PRO A 40 -0.01 2.47 12.45
N GLU A 41 0.52 1.30 12.76
CA GLU A 41 1.85 1.10 13.33
C GLU A 41 2.92 1.58 12.36
N PHE A 42 2.71 1.44 11.04
CA PHE A 42 3.63 1.98 10.05
C PHE A 42 3.80 3.49 10.15
N GLY A 43 2.68 4.23 10.22
CA GLY A 43 2.73 5.68 10.36
C GLY A 43 3.43 6.12 11.65
N ALA A 44 3.20 5.38 12.74
CA ALA A 44 3.84 5.63 14.03
C ALA A 44 5.36 5.34 14.00
N ASP A 45 5.77 4.17 13.50
CA ASP A 45 7.17 3.73 13.44
C ASP A 45 8.04 4.66 12.57
N PHE A 46 7.45 5.25 11.54
CA PHE A 46 8.13 6.17 10.62
C PHE A 46 7.96 7.64 11.00
N GLY A 47 7.33 7.95 12.14
CA GLY A 47 7.13 9.32 12.61
C GLY A 47 6.28 10.18 11.66
N CYS A 48 5.39 9.56 10.88
CA CYS A 48 4.47 10.26 10.00
C CYS A 48 3.46 11.07 10.82
N GLN A 49 3.02 12.20 10.28
CA GLN A 49 1.96 13.00 10.89
C GLN A 49 0.58 12.51 10.42
N MET A 50 -0.39 12.41 11.32
CA MET A 50 -1.74 11.98 10.97
C MET A 50 -2.36 12.93 9.94
N GLY A 51 -3.05 12.37 8.94
CA GLY A 51 -3.60 13.09 7.79
C GLY A 51 -2.64 13.19 6.60
N GLN A 52 -1.37 12.80 6.75
CA GLN A 52 -0.48 12.61 5.60
C GLN A 52 -0.88 11.38 4.79
N LYS A 53 -0.48 11.35 3.52
CA LYS A 53 -0.83 10.27 2.57
C LYS A 53 -0.57 8.88 3.13
N MET A 54 0.54 8.67 3.83
CA MET A 54 0.94 7.37 4.39
C MET A 54 0.53 7.16 5.85
N PHE A 55 -0.18 8.11 6.46
CA PHE A 55 -0.76 7.96 7.79
C PHE A 55 -2.12 8.67 7.86
N PRO A 56 -3.11 8.19 7.08
CA PRO A 56 -4.39 8.87 6.95
C PRO A 56 -5.20 8.77 8.25
N THR A 57 -6.28 9.54 8.39
CA THR A 57 -7.13 9.50 9.59
C THR A 57 -7.81 8.12 9.75
N PRO A 58 -8.18 7.71 10.98
CA PRO A 58 -8.70 6.36 11.22
C PRO A 58 -9.98 6.00 10.46
N ASP A 59 -10.80 7.00 10.12
CA ASP A 59 -12.09 6.86 9.43
C ASP A 59 -11.97 6.47 7.95
N VAL A 60 -10.82 6.75 7.32
CA VAL A 60 -10.57 6.40 5.91
C VAL A 60 -9.77 5.10 5.74
N ARG A 61 -9.35 4.47 6.85
CA ARG A 61 -8.60 3.20 6.81
C ARG A 61 -9.52 2.01 6.69
N CYS A 62 -9.12 1.01 5.91
CA CYS A 62 -9.83 -0.25 5.75
C CYS A 62 -9.37 -1.28 6.80
N LYS A 63 -10.19 -1.50 7.84
CA LYS A 63 -9.97 -2.54 8.85
C LYS A 63 -10.58 -3.86 8.41
N VAL A 64 -9.79 -4.73 7.80
CA VAL A 64 -10.30 -5.99 7.21
C VAL A 64 -10.33 -7.12 8.24
N TRP A 65 -9.19 -7.44 8.84
CA TRP A 65 -9.03 -8.54 9.80
C TRP A 65 -8.45 -8.00 11.11
N VAL A 66 -9.31 -7.44 11.96
CA VAL A 66 -8.94 -6.90 13.27
C VAL A 66 -9.74 -7.61 14.35
N GLU A 67 -9.17 -7.74 15.55
CA GLU A 67 -9.91 -8.21 16.72
C GLU A 67 -10.94 -7.15 17.14
N ASN A 68 -12.08 -7.62 17.70
CA ASN A 68 -13.16 -6.75 18.18
C ASN A 68 -12.79 -6.07 19.51
#